data_AF-A0A0Q0AMZ3-F1
#
_entry.id   AF-A0A0Q0AMZ3-F1
#
_cell.length_a   1.000
_cell.length_b   1.000
_cell.length_c   1.000
_cell.angle_alpha   90.00
_cell.angle_beta   90.00
_cell.angle_gamma   90.00
#
_symmetry.space_group_name_H-M   'P 1'
#
loop_
_entity.id
_entity.type
_entity.pdbx_description
1 polymer ?
#
loop_
_entity_poly.entity_id
_entity_poly.type
_entity_poly.pdbx_seq_one_letter_code
_entity_poly.pdbx_strand_id
1 'polypeptide(L)'
;MLSESGMQNHPLTPMTDANLVRVLQAQTTGKVGLLRYDSIAQGVEGVRNRIAELRAEGVRMAIADALSDADLYTLGEACADLPLLTGGSGLALGLPGNFRKAGKLRDIDAAKQIAISGGEVVLAGSASVATNSQVAAWLEANRPALRINPLDLAAGKPVVEQALAFARDAGQTVLIYATSTPDEVKAVQNELGVERSGAMVEAALGEIAKGLLDAGVRRFVVAGGETSGAVVQALGVQLLQIGAQIDPGVPATVSSGAQPLALALKSGNFGARDFFAKALKQLAGEA
;
A
#
# COMPACT_ATOMS: atom_id res chain seq x y z
N MET A 1 -21.47 -6.72 7.11
CA MET A 1 -21.54 -5.23 7.10
C MET A 1 -20.23 -4.66 7.64
N LEU A 2 -19.94 -3.36 7.46
CA LEU A 2 -18.70 -2.74 7.99
C LEU A 2 -18.56 -2.95 9.50
N SER A 3 -19.65 -2.81 10.25
CA SER A 3 -19.75 -3.03 11.70
C SER A 3 -19.61 -4.47 12.16
N GLU A 4 -19.49 -5.42 11.24
CA GLU A 4 -19.36 -6.87 11.51
C GLU A 4 -18.17 -7.47 10.75
N SER A 5 -17.21 -6.64 10.34
CA SER A 5 -16.09 -7.04 9.46
C SER A 5 -14.75 -7.25 10.18
N GLY A 6 -14.70 -6.94 11.47
CA GLY A 6 -13.47 -6.74 12.24
C GLY A 6 -13.14 -5.25 12.44
N MET A 7 -13.58 -4.36 11.53
CA MET A 7 -13.38 -2.91 11.67
C MET A 7 -14.07 -2.31 12.90
N GLN A 8 -15.10 -2.95 13.45
CA GLN A 8 -15.71 -2.55 14.72
C GLN A 8 -14.75 -2.62 15.91
N ASN A 9 -13.68 -3.40 15.79
CA ASN A 9 -12.63 -3.56 16.80
C ASN A 9 -11.31 -2.86 16.40
N HIS A 10 -11.33 -1.99 15.37
CA HIS A 10 -10.13 -1.29 14.92
C HIS A 10 -9.55 -0.44 16.07
N PRO A 11 -8.25 -0.52 16.38
CA PRO A 11 -7.68 0.06 17.60
C PRO A 11 -7.73 1.59 17.66
N LEU A 12 -7.78 2.27 16.51
CA LEU A 12 -7.80 3.73 16.43
C LEU A 12 -9.14 4.32 15.99
N THR A 13 -9.89 3.59 15.16
CA THR A 13 -11.08 4.11 14.46
C THR A 13 -12.13 3.00 14.34
N PRO A 14 -12.67 2.51 15.47
CA PRO A 14 -13.64 1.43 15.46
C PRO A 14 -14.91 1.87 14.70
N MET A 15 -15.28 1.11 13.68
CA MET A 15 -16.44 1.41 12.82
C MET A 15 -17.63 0.56 13.27
N THR A 16 -18.44 1.09 14.19
CA THR A 16 -19.61 0.38 14.76
C THR A 16 -20.92 0.66 14.01
N ASP A 17 -20.91 1.61 13.06
CA ASP A 17 -22.04 1.93 12.20
C ASP A 17 -21.65 1.74 10.72
N ALA A 18 -22.42 0.92 9.99
CA ALA A 18 -22.21 0.67 8.56
C ALA A 18 -22.92 1.68 7.64
N ASN A 19 -23.77 2.55 8.17
CA ASN A 19 -24.44 3.57 7.36
C ASN A 19 -23.54 4.80 7.20
N LEU A 20 -22.86 4.88 6.05
CA LEU A 20 -21.92 5.96 5.77
C LEU A 20 -22.56 7.35 5.74
N VAL A 21 -23.86 7.47 5.45
CA VAL A 21 -24.57 8.75 5.52
C VAL A 21 -24.59 9.25 6.97
N ARG A 22 -24.93 8.39 7.94
CA ARG A 22 -24.89 8.75 9.37
C ARG A 22 -23.49 9.00 9.88
N VAL A 23 -22.54 8.12 9.54
CA VAL A 23 -21.14 8.25 9.95
C VAL A 23 -20.55 9.56 9.46
N LEU A 24 -20.80 9.95 8.20
CA LEU A 24 -20.33 11.21 7.66
C LEU A 24 -21.11 12.41 8.22
N GLN A 25 -22.43 12.30 8.42
CA GLN A 25 -23.23 13.39 8.98
C GLN A 25 -22.80 13.78 10.39
N ALA A 26 -22.35 12.82 11.21
CA ALA A 26 -21.90 13.07 12.58
C ALA A 26 -20.61 13.92 12.68
N GLN A 27 -19.86 14.05 11.59
CA GLN A 27 -18.56 14.74 11.54
C GLN A 27 -18.56 15.97 10.61
N THR A 28 -19.72 16.41 10.15
CA THR A 28 -19.85 17.59 9.28
C THR A 28 -21.11 18.38 9.58
N THR A 29 -21.05 19.70 9.37
CA THR A 29 -22.19 20.60 9.50
C THR A 29 -23.04 20.65 8.22
N GLY A 30 -22.51 20.19 7.08
CA GLY A 30 -23.25 20.10 5.83
C GLY A 30 -24.25 18.94 5.83
N LYS A 31 -25.42 19.12 5.21
CA LYS A 31 -26.37 18.03 5.03
C LYS A 31 -25.76 16.94 4.14
N VAL A 32 -25.77 15.70 4.62
CA VAL A 32 -25.31 14.52 3.89
C VAL A 32 -26.51 13.78 3.28
N GLY A 33 -26.40 13.42 2.01
CA GLY A 33 -27.41 12.68 1.27
C GLY A 33 -26.88 11.35 0.73
N LEU A 34 -27.72 10.69 -0.08
CA LEU A 34 -27.40 9.42 -0.74
C LEU A 34 -27.72 9.51 -2.24
N LEU A 35 -26.72 9.21 -3.05
CA LEU A 35 -26.85 8.85 -4.45
C LEU A 35 -26.96 7.32 -4.52
N ARG A 36 -28.20 6.84 -4.52
CA ARG A 36 -28.52 5.42 -4.38
C ARG A 36 -28.29 4.65 -5.68
N TYR A 37 -28.03 3.35 -5.56
CA TYR A 37 -27.70 2.45 -6.68
C TYR A 37 -28.70 2.49 -7.86
N ASP A 38 -29.98 2.80 -7.62
CA ASP A 38 -31.01 2.85 -8.67
C ASP A 38 -30.89 4.07 -9.58
N SER A 39 -30.40 5.20 -9.06
CA SER A 39 -30.03 6.35 -9.89
C SER A 39 -28.77 6.07 -10.72
N ILE A 40 -27.86 5.25 -10.19
CA ILE A 40 -26.61 4.87 -10.85
C ILE A 40 -26.88 3.84 -11.96
N ALA A 41 -27.79 2.89 -11.72
CA ALA A 41 -28.22 1.92 -12.72
C ALA A 41 -28.91 2.56 -13.94
N GLN A 42 -29.38 3.80 -13.83
CA GLN A 42 -29.91 4.60 -14.95
C GLN A 42 -28.80 5.28 -15.78
N GLY A 43 -27.53 5.05 -15.45
CA GLY A 43 -26.38 5.59 -16.16
C GLY A 43 -26.07 7.03 -15.81
N VAL A 44 -25.23 7.64 -16.65
CA VAL A 44 -24.64 8.98 -16.44
C VAL A 44 -25.70 10.06 -16.20
N GLU A 45 -26.78 10.06 -17.00
CA GLU A 45 -27.85 11.07 -16.88
C GLU A 45 -28.70 10.85 -15.61
N GLY A 46 -28.96 9.60 -15.22
CA GLY A 46 -29.64 9.30 -13.97
C GLY A 46 -28.88 9.83 -12.75
N VAL A 47 -27.55 9.65 -12.76
CA VAL A 47 -26.67 10.21 -11.73
C VAL A 47 -26.70 11.74 -11.72
N ARG A 48 -26.56 12.38 -12.88
CA ARG A 48 -26.57 13.85 -12.99
C ARG A 48 -27.88 14.46 -12.50
N ASN A 49 -29.01 13.89 -12.89
CA ASN A 49 -30.33 14.32 -12.44
C ASN A 49 -30.45 14.20 -10.93
N ARG A 50 -30.05 13.06 -10.36
CA ARG A 50 -30.11 12.87 -8.90
C ARG A 50 -29.17 13.81 -8.15
N ILE A 51 -27.98 14.12 -8.70
CA ILE A 51 -27.08 15.14 -8.12
C ILE A 51 -27.75 16.51 -8.11
N ALA A 52 -28.46 16.91 -9.18
CA ALA A 52 -29.17 18.18 -9.25
C ALA A 52 -30.30 18.26 -8.22
N GLU A 53 -31.08 17.19 -8.06
CA GLU A 53 -32.12 17.09 -7.03
C GLU A 53 -31.53 17.22 -5.61
N LEU A 54 -30.48 16.46 -5.30
CA LEU A 54 -29.80 16.52 -4.00
C LEU A 54 -29.31 17.95 -3.69
N ARG A 55 -28.77 18.65 -4.68
CA ARG A 55 -28.36 20.06 -4.53
C ARG A 55 -29.55 20.96 -4.22
N ALA A 56 -30.69 20.78 -4.89
CA ALA A 56 -31.91 21.52 -4.61
C ALA A 56 -32.47 21.24 -3.21
N GLU A 57 -32.29 20.02 -2.69
CA GLU A 57 -32.62 19.63 -1.31
C GLU A 57 -31.62 20.16 -0.25
N GLY A 58 -30.62 20.95 -0.65
CA GLY A 58 -29.59 21.52 0.22
C GLY A 58 -28.50 20.53 0.65
N VAL A 59 -28.40 19.36 0.00
CA VAL A 59 -27.35 18.37 0.28
C VAL A 59 -25.99 18.91 -0.19
N ARG A 60 -25.01 18.85 0.71
CA ARG A 60 -23.64 19.33 0.46
C ARG A 60 -22.66 18.22 0.11
N MET A 61 -22.91 17.01 0.61
CA MET A 61 -22.12 15.82 0.35
C MET A 61 -23.07 14.65 0.16
N ALA A 62 -22.82 13.77 -0.82
CA ALA A 62 -23.62 12.58 -1.01
C ALA A 62 -22.71 11.34 -0.95
N ILE A 63 -23.11 10.35 -0.15
CA ILE A 63 -22.56 9.00 -0.28
C ILE A 63 -23.10 8.44 -1.60
N ALA A 64 -22.24 7.82 -2.41
CA ALA A 64 -22.65 7.15 -3.63
C ALA A 64 -22.53 5.64 -3.43
N ASP A 65 -23.57 4.90 -3.79
CA ASP A 65 -23.49 3.44 -3.85
C ASP A 65 -22.58 3.01 -5.00
N ALA A 66 -21.92 1.87 -4.86
CA ALA A 66 -21.23 1.20 -5.97
C ALA A 66 -21.20 -0.30 -5.67
N LEU A 67 -21.82 -1.10 -6.53
CA LEU A 67 -21.90 -2.55 -6.40
C LEU A 67 -20.92 -3.26 -7.34
N SER A 68 -20.43 -2.54 -8.35
CA SER A 68 -19.50 -3.03 -9.37
C SER A 68 -18.57 -1.93 -9.89
N ASP A 69 -17.50 -2.32 -10.58
CA ASP A 69 -16.62 -1.36 -11.27
C ASP A 69 -17.39 -0.53 -12.31
N ALA A 70 -18.42 -1.08 -12.95
CA ALA A 70 -19.25 -0.36 -13.91
C ALA A 70 -19.96 0.85 -13.29
N ASP A 71 -20.37 0.74 -12.01
CA ASP A 71 -20.95 1.84 -11.26
C ASP A 71 -19.90 2.94 -11.04
N LEU A 72 -18.64 2.58 -10.73
CA LEU A 72 -17.54 3.52 -10.54
C LEU A 72 -17.18 4.27 -11.82
N TYR A 73 -17.20 3.60 -12.98
CA TYR A 73 -17.04 4.27 -14.27
C TYR A 73 -18.19 5.25 -14.54
N THR A 74 -19.43 4.84 -14.27
CA THR A 74 -20.62 5.69 -14.44
C THR A 74 -20.54 6.93 -13.54
N LEU A 75 -20.19 6.76 -12.27
CA LEU A 75 -19.97 7.85 -11.32
C LEU A 75 -18.86 8.79 -11.78
N GLY A 76 -17.73 8.23 -12.22
CA GLY A 76 -16.59 9.02 -12.70
C GLY A 76 -16.96 9.90 -13.90
N GLU A 77 -17.71 9.36 -14.87
CA GLU A 77 -18.17 10.11 -16.04
C GLU A 77 -19.23 11.16 -15.68
N ALA A 78 -20.21 10.80 -14.85
CA ALA A 78 -21.26 11.73 -14.43
C ALA A 78 -20.71 12.92 -13.62
N CYS A 79 -19.63 12.69 -12.88
CA CYS A 79 -19.00 13.68 -12.01
C CYS A 79 -17.87 14.47 -12.67
N ALA A 80 -17.67 14.38 -13.99
CA ALA A 80 -16.55 15.00 -14.70
C ALA A 80 -16.39 16.52 -14.44
N ASP A 81 -17.52 17.22 -14.22
CA ASP A 81 -17.56 18.68 -14.02
C ASP A 81 -17.55 19.08 -12.54
N LEU A 82 -17.51 18.13 -11.60
CA LEU A 82 -17.44 18.45 -10.18
C LEU A 82 -16.03 18.90 -9.81
N PRO A 83 -15.87 20.05 -9.11
CA PRO A 83 -14.55 20.57 -8.74
C PRO A 83 -13.86 19.74 -7.66
N LEU A 84 -14.61 18.92 -6.91
CA LEU A 84 -14.10 18.09 -5.83
C LEU A 84 -14.84 16.75 -5.79
N LEU A 85 -14.06 15.68 -5.70
CA LEU A 85 -14.51 14.31 -5.49
C LEU A 85 -13.74 13.72 -4.31
N THR A 86 -14.42 12.94 -3.48
CA THR A 86 -13.84 12.31 -2.29
C THR A 86 -14.23 10.84 -2.25
N GLY A 87 -13.26 9.95 -2.02
CA GLY A 87 -13.52 8.52 -1.96
C GLY A 87 -12.22 7.71 -1.89
N GLY A 88 -12.36 6.37 -1.95
CA GLY A 88 -11.22 5.48 -2.13
C GLY A 88 -10.70 5.46 -3.58
N SER A 89 -9.69 4.62 -3.85
CA SER A 89 -9.07 4.49 -5.18
C SER A 89 -10.04 4.06 -6.28
N GLY A 90 -11.11 3.30 -5.96
CA GLY A 90 -12.11 2.87 -6.93
C GLY A 90 -12.80 4.05 -7.65
N LEU A 91 -13.04 5.17 -6.97
CA LEU A 91 -13.63 6.36 -7.59
C LEU A 91 -12.75 6.92 -8.72
N ALA A 92 -11.42 6.72 -8.63
CA ALA A 92 -10.49 7.22 -9.63
C ALA A 92 -10.51 6.40 -10.94
N LEU A 93 -11.13 5.21 -10.98
CA LEU A 93 -11.18 4.37 -12.17
C LEU A 93 -11.82 5.09 -13.37
N GLY A 94 -12.92 5.80 -13.14
CA GLY A 94 -13.67 6.49 -14.19
C GLY A 94 -13.11 7.87 -14.59
N LEU A 95 -12.17 8.43 -13.84
CA LEU A 95 -11.72 9.82 -14.05
C LEU A 95 -10.80 10.02 -15.26
N PRO A 96 -9.79 9.16 -15.53
CA PRO A 96 -8.90 9.33 -16.68
C PRO A 96 -9.64 9.39 -18.02
N GLY A 97 -10.76 8.66 -18.14
CA GLY A 97 -11.62 8.67 -19.32
C GLY A 97 -12.12 10.07 -19.69
N ASN A 98 -12.47 10.88 -18.69
CA ASN A 98 -12.96 12.25 -18.88
C ASN A 98 -11.90 13.15 -19.52
N PHE A 99 -10.67 13.09 -19.01
CA PHE A 99 -9.56 13.89 -19.54
C PHE A 99 -9.13 13.43 -20.94
N ARG A 100 -9.20 12.12 -21.22
CA ARG A 100 -8.94 11.58 -22.56
C ARG A 100 -10.00 12.05 -23.57
N LYS A 101 -11.29 11.97 -23.23
CA LYS A 101 -12.40 12.51 -24.05
C LYS A 101 -12.24 14.01 -24.31
N ALA A 102 -11.75 14.76 -23.32
CA ALA A 102 -11.50 16.20 -23.45
C ALA A 102 -10.18 16.56 -24.16
N GLY A 103 -9.39 15.59 -24.63
CA GLY A 103 -8.08 15.84 -25.25
C GLY A 103 -7.03 16.44 -24.30
N LYS A 104 -7.24 16.33 -22.98
CA LYS A 104 -6.39 16.89 -21.93
C LYS A 104 -5.40 15.88 -21.33
N LEU A 105 -5.54 14.61 -21.67
CA LEU A 105 -4.66 13.53 -21.21
C LEU A 105 -3.78 13.06 -22.37
N ARG A 106 -2.47 13.12 -22.17
CA ARG A 106 -1.50 12.52 -23.09
C ARG A 106 -1.58 10.99 -22.97
N ASP A 107 -1.38 10.31 -24.08
CA ASP A 107 -1.25 8.86 -24.08
C ASP A 107 0.16 8.49 -23.60
N ILE A 108 0.28 8.22 -22.31
CA ILE A 108 1.53 7.78 -21.67
C ILE A 108 1.28 6.38 -21.13
N ASP A 109 2.12 5.44 -21.55
CA ASP A 109 2.16 4.13 -20.92
C ASP A 109 2.88 4.24 -19.57
N ALA A 110 2.10 4.50 -18.52
CA ALA A 110 2.61 4.52 -17.15
C ALA A 110 3.11 3.14 -16.70
N ALA A 111 2.66 2.04 -17.34
CA ALA A 111 3.16 0.71 -17.04
C ALA A 111 4.52 0.46 -17.69
N LYS A 112 4.98 1.33 -18.62
CA LYS A 112 6.28 1.19 -19.27
C LYS A 112 7.40 1.19 -18.24
N GLN A 113 8.02 0.04 -18.14
CA GLN A 113 8.94 -0.26 -17.06
C GLN A 113 10.34 0.30 -17.33
N ILE A 114 10.91 0.97 -16.32
CA ILE A 114 12.30 1.38 -16.35
C ILE A 114 13.08 0.28 -15.63
N ALA A 115 13.87 -0.49 -16.38
CA ALA A 115 14.75 -1.49 -15.81
C ALA A 115 15.87 -0.79 -15.02
N ILE A 116 16.00 -1.13 -13.74
CA ILE A 116 17.05 -0.61 -12.86
C ILE A 116 18.04 -1.74 -12.59
N SER A 117 19.26 -1.60 -13.08
CA SER A 117 20.36 -2.52 -12.78
C SER A 117 20.85 -2.33 -11.34
N GLY A 118 21.30 -3.41 -10.71
CA GLY A 118 21.95 -3.38 -9.39
C GLY A 118 21.48 -4.51 -8.48
N GLY A 119 22.04 -4.55 -7.27
CA GLY A 119 21.64 -5.55 -6.26
C GLY A 119 20.16 -5.41 -5.89
N GLU A 120 19.61 -6.47 -5.31
CA GLU A 120 18.21 -6.54 -4.89
C GLU A 120 18.08 -7.16 -3.49
N VAL A 121 17.05 -6.73 -2.76
CA VAL A 121 16.77 -7.23 -1.40
C VAL A 121 15.27 -7.26 -1.14
N VAL A 122 14.84 -8.19 -0.29
CA VAL A 122 13.50 -8.17 0.32
C VAL A 122 13.60 -7.82 1.81
N LEU A 123 12.86 -6.81 2.25
CA LEU A 123 12.77 -6.38 3.64
C LEU A 123 11.32 -6.56 4.13
N ALA A 124 11.10 -7.32 5.20
CA ALA A 124 9.75 -7.62 5.69
C ALA A 124 9.60 -7.35 7.19
N GLY A 125 8.88 -6.28 7.55
CA GLY A 125 8.55 -5.95 8.95
C GLY A 125 7.11 -6.27 9.35
N SER A 126 6.22 -6.49 8.37
CA SER A 126 4.81 -6.80 8.65
C SER A 126 4.60 -8.18 9.28
N ALA A 127 3.78 -8.24 10.32
CA ALA A 127 3.31 -9.48 10.96
C ALA A 127 1.95 -10.00 10.44
N SER A 128 1.50 -9.52 9.28
CA SER A 128 0.22 -9.97 8.71
C SER A 128 0.25 -11.46 8.31
N VAL A 129 -0.92 -12.07 8.16
CA VAL A 129 -1.04 -13.45 7.65
C VAL A 129 -0.45 -13.58 6.24
N ALA A 130 -0.73 -12.62 5.36
CA ALA A 130 -0.21 -12.61 4.01
C ALA A 130 1.33 -12.54 3.99
N THR A 131 1.94 -11.62 4.75
CA THR A 131 3.40 -11.53 4.85
C THR A 131 4.02 -12.78 5.45
N ASN A 132 3.42 -13.37 6.50
CA ASN A 132 3.88 -14.66 7.05
C ASN A 132 3.90 -15.76 5.97
N SER A 133 2.85 -15.86 5.15
CA SER A 133 2.80 -16.84 4.06
C SER A 133 3.84 -16.58 2.96
N GLN A 134 4.16 -15.32 2.67
CA GLN A 134 5.16 -14.92 1.67
C GLN A 134 6.58 -15.21 2.17
N VAL A 135 6.85 -14.98 3.45
CA VAL A 135 8.09 -15.37 4.12
C VAL A 135 8.23 -16.89 4.11
N ALA A 136 7.17 -17.64 4.48
CA ALA A 136 7.20 -19.10 4.42
C ALA A 136 7.53 -19.62 3.00
N ALA A 137 6.91 -19.06 1.97
CA ALA A 137 7.21 -19.42 0.58
C ALA A 137 8.67 -19.15 0.18
N TRP A 138 9.27 -18.07 0.68
CA TRP A 138 10.69 -17.78 0.48
C TRP A 138 11.60 -18.82 1.13
N LEU A 139 11.29 -19.19 2.38
CA LEU A 139 12.05 -20.16 3.16
C LEU A 139 11.93 -21.58 2.57
N GLU A 140 10.73 -21.98 2.15
CA GLU A 140 10.49 -23.27 1.47
C GLU A 140 11.25 -23.40 0.15
N ALA A 141 11.49 -22.27 -0.54
CA ALA A 141 12.33 -22.23 -1.74
C ALA A 141 13.84 -22.27 -1.42
N ASN A 142 14.23 -22.46 -0.15
CA ASN A 142 15.60 -22.55 0.34
C ASN A 142 16.47 -21.34 -0.06
N ARG A 143 15.85 -20.15 -0.10
CA ARG A 143 16.52 -18.89 -0.40
C ARG A 143 17.10 -18.28 0.88
N PRO A 144 18.23 -17.55 0.82
CA PRO A 144 18.84 -16.97 2.01
C PRO A 144 17.88 -16.02 2.72
N ALA A 145 17.73 -16.23 4.03
CA ALA A 145 16.94 -15.35 4.88
C ALA A 145 17.60 -15.16 6.25
N LEU A 146 17.47 -13.96 6.79
CA LEU A 146 17.87 -13.63 8.17
C LEU A 146 16.68 -13.05 8.91
N ARG A 147 16.34 -13.68 10.04
CA ARG A 147 15.31 -13.19 10.96
C ARG A 147 15.91 -12.17 11.93
N ILE A 148 15.27 -11.01 12.04
CA ILE A 148 15.52 -10.00 13.06
C ILE A 148 14.63 -10.28 14.27
N ASN A 149 15.25 -10.39 15.45
CA ASN A 149 14.55 -10.49 16.72
C ASN A 149 14.53 -9.11 17.40
N PRO A 150 13.36 -8.51 17.70
CA PRO A 150 13.27 -7.23 18.39
C PRO A 150 13.93 -7.22 19.77
N LEU A 151 13.98 -8.36 20.46
CA LEU A 151 14.65 -8.48 21.76
C LEU A 151 16.18 -8.34 21.64
N ASP A 152 16.75 -8.78 20.50
CA ASP A 152 18.19 -8.63 20.23
C ASP A 152 18.55 -7.16 19.99
N LEU A 153 17.66 -6.42 19.30
CA LEU A 153 17.78 -4.97 19.17
C LEU A 153 17.70 -4.27 20.54
N ALA A 154 16.75 -4.68 21.38
CA ALA A 154 16.58 -4.12 22.73
C ALA A 154 17.77 -4.40 23.65
N ALA A 155 18.43 -5.54 23.47
CA ALA A 155 19.65 -5.90 24.16
C ALA A 155 20.92 -5.22 23.62
N GLY A 156 20.81 -4.37 22.59
CA GLY A 156 21.95 -3.66 22.00
C GLY A 156 22.91 -4.55 21.20
N LYS A 157 22.43 -5.70 20.69
CA LYS A 157 23.23 -6.53 19.78
C LYS A 157 23.42 -5.82 18.43
N PRO A 158 24.54 -6.06 17.72
CA PRO A 158 24.84 -5.41 16.43
C PRO A 158 24.06 -6.04 15.27
N VAL A 159 22.72 -6.01 15.36
CA VAL A 159 21.81 -6.69 14.43
C VAL A 159 21.91 -6.11 13.01
N VAL A 160 22.07 -4.79 12.90
CA VAL A 160 22.18 -4.10 11.61
C VAL A 160 23.47 -4.52 10.91
N GLU A 161 24.60 -4.52 11.61
CA GLU A 161 25.89 -4.95 11.08
C GLU A 161 25.87 -6.44 10.68
N GLN A 162 25.24 -7.28 11.50
CA GLN A 162 25.06 -8.70 11.18
C GLN A 162 24.21 -8.90 9.91
N ALA A 163 23.14 -8.13 9.75
CA ALA A 163 22.28 -8.21 8.58
C ALA A 163 22.98 -7.74 7.29
N LEU A 164 23.77 -6.67 7.37
CA LEU A 164 24.60 -6.19 6.26
C LEU A 164 25.71 -7.19 5.90
N ALA A 165 26.35 -7.79 6.90
CA ALA A 165 27.34 -8.84 6.67
C ALA A 165 26.71 -10.08 6.01
N PHE A 166 25.57 -10.53 6.51
CA PHE A 166 24.81 -11.63 5.93
C PHE A 166 24.45 -11.38 4.46
N ALA A 167 23.93 -10.20 4.14
CA ALA A 167 23.55 -9.85 2.76
C ALA A 167 24.76 -9.85 1.82
N ARG A 168 25.90 -9.32 2.27
CA ARG A 168 27.15 -9.32 1.51
C ARG A 168 27.66 -10.75 1.28
N ASP A 169 27.69 -11.57 2.33
CA ASP A 169 28.29 -12.90 2.30
C ASP A 169 27.43 -13.90 1.50
N ALA A 170 26.12 -13.67 1.42
CA ALA A 170 25.21 -14.51 0.63
C ALA A 170 25.46 -14.45 -0.89
N GLY A 171 26.00 -13.34 -1.41
CA GLY A 171 26.30 -13.16 -2.83
C GLY A 171 25.10 -13.20 -3.78
N GLN A 172 23.87 -13.19 -3.23
CA GLN A 172 22.61 -13.31 -3.96
C GLN A 172 21.50 -12.56 -3.19
N THR A 173 20.32 -12.45 -3.79
CA THR A 173 19.16 -11.80 -3.17
C THR A 173 18.77 -12.46 -1.86
N VAL A 174 18.68 -11.66 -0.80
CA VAL A 174 18.31 -12.12 0.53
C VAL A 174 16.97 -11.56 1.01
N LEU A 175 16.34 -12.27 1.93
CA LEU A 175 15.24 -11.78 2.75
C LEU A 175 15.77 -11.40 4.14
N ILE A 176 15.51 -10.18 4.58
CA ILE A 176 15.73 -9.77 5.98
C ILE A 176 14.37 -9.42 6.57
N TYR A 177 13.97 -10.12 7.62
CA TYR A 177 12.59 -10.06 8.11
C TYR A 177 12.47 -10.04 9.62
N ALA A 178 11.53 -9.26 10.14
CA ALA A 178 11.04 -9.31 11.52
C ALA A 178 9.63 -9.91 11.62
N THR A 179 9.04 -10.31 10.48
CA THR A 179 7.76 -11.01 10.41
C THR A 179 7.72 -12.17 11.39
N SER A 180 6.69 -12.18 12.21
CA SER A 180 6.50 -13.11 13.31
C SER A 180 5.03 -13.48 13.42
N THR A 181 4.75 -14.58 14.12
CA THR A 181 3.38 -15.00 14.42
C THR A 181 2.72 -14.03 15.39
N PRO A 182 1.37 -13.96 15.44
CA PRO A 182 0.66 -13.09 16.40
C PRO A 182 1.06 -13.33 17.86
N ASP A 183 1.36 -14.56 18.25
CA ASP A 183 1.74 -14.91 19.62
C ASP A 183 3.16 -14.43 19.95
N GLU A 184 4.11 -14.58 19.03
CA GLU A 184 5.46 -14.03 19.19
C GLU A 184 5.43 -12.50 19.25
N VAL A 185 4.61 -11.85 18.40
CA VAL A 185 4.43 -10.39 18.44
C VAL A 185 3.89 -9.96 19.80
N LYS A 186 2.86 -10.61 20.33
CA LYS A 186 2.33 -10.31 21.67
C LYS A 186 3.39 -10.50 22.75
N ALA A 187 4.19 -11.56 22.69
CA ALA A 187 5.26 -11.79 23.66
C ALA A 187 6.28 -10.64 23.67
N VAL A 188 6.74 -10.22 22.49
CA VAL A 188 7.66 -9.07 22.35
C VAL A 188 7.00 -7.77 22.83
N GLN A 189 5.74 -7.53 22.48
CA GLN A 189 5.01 -6.32 22.88
C GLN A 189 4.77 -6.25 24.38
N ASN A 190 4.59 -7.39 25.06
CA ASN A 190 4.47 -7.45 26.51
C ASN A 190 5.79 -7.05 27.20
N GLU A 191 6.93 -7.37 26.60
CA GLU A 191 8.25 -7.07 27.17
C GLU A 191 8.73 -5.65 26.84
N LEU A 192 8.56 -5.21 25.59
CA LEU A 192 9.12 -3.95 25.08
C LEU A 192 8.10 -2.82 24.95
N GLY A 193 6.80 -3.15 24.94
CA GLY A 193 5.73 -2.23 24.56
C GLY A 193 5.46 -2.24 23.05
N VAL A 194 4.21 -2.00 22.67
CA VAL A 194 3.73 -2.04 21.27
C VAL A 194 4.46 -1.03 20.39
N GLU A 195 4.43 0.25 20.77
CA GLU A 195 5.01 1.34 19.96
C GLU A 195 6.53 1.20 19.85
N ARG A 196 7.20 0.92 20.98
CA ARG A 196 8.66 0.78 21.02
C ARG A 196 9.15 -0.40 20.18
N SER A 197 8.50 -1.57 20.29
CA SER A 197 8.92 -2.75 19.51
C SER A 197 8.77 -2.54 18.01
N GLY A 198 7.68 -1.91 17.55
CA GLY A 198 7.48 -1.55 16.14
C GLY A 198 8.54 -0.56 15.64
N ALA A 199 8.69 0.57 16.35
CA ALA A 199 9.63 1.62 15.97
C ALA A 199 11.09 1.13 15.91
N MET A 200 11.49 0.22 16.82
CA MET A 200 12.83 -0.36 16.81
C MET A 200 13.08 -1.23 15.57
N VAL A 201 12.12 -2.06 15.18
CA VAL A 201 12.21 -2.88 13.97
C VAL A 201 12.26 -2.00 12.72
N GLU A 202 11.41 -0.98 12.66
CA GLU A 202 11.35 -0.03 11.55
C GLU A 202 12.67 0.74 11.39
N ALA A 203 13.24 1.24 12.48
CA ALA A 203 14.53 1.92 12.48
C ALA A 203 15.65 1.00 11.99
N ALA A 204 15.72 -0.24 12.51
CA ALA A 204 16.74 -1.21 12.10
C ALA A 204 16.63 -1.58 10.61
N LEU A 205 15.41 -1.82 10.11
CA LEU A 205 15.20 -2.11 8.69
C LEU A 205 15.51 -0.91 7.79
N GLY A 206 15.26 0.32 8.24
CA GLY A 206 15.66 1.54 7.56
C GLY A 206 17.19 1.67 7.46
N GLU A 207 17.91 1.45 8.57
CA GLU A 207 19.38 1.47 8.59
C GLU A 207 20.00 0.38 7.70
N ILE A 208 19.43 -0.83 7.73
CA ILE A 208 19.82 -1.93 6.83
C ILE A 208 19.60 -1.52 5.37
N ALA A 209 18.44 -0.94 5.03
CA ALA A 209 18.16 -0.50 3.67
C ALA A 209 19.19 0.53 3.19
N LYS A 210 19.56 1.48 4.04
CA LYS A 210 20.59 2.48 3.73
C LYS A 210 21.97 1.84 3.53
N GLY A 211 22.40 0.96 4.43
CA GLY A 211 23.69 0.25 4.26
C GLY A 211 23.73 -0.60 2.99
N LEU A 212 22.61 -1.21 2.61
CA LEU A 212 22.48 -1.95 1.35
C LEU A 212 22.52 -1.05 0.12
N LEU A 213 21.90 0.13 0.18
CA LEU A 213 21.99 1.15 -0.87
C LEU A 213 23.46 1.56 -1.11
N ASP A 214 24.18 1.83 -0.03
CA ASP A 214 25.61 2.18 -0.06
C ASP A 214 26.46 1.04 -0.64
N ALA A 215 26.05 -0.22 -0.42
CA ALA A 215 26.67 -1.42 -0.99
C ALA A 215 26.26 -1.73 -2.45
N GLY A 216 25.44 -0.89 -3.09
CA GLY A 216 25.08 -1.05 -4.51
C GLY A 216 23.73 -1.73 -4.77
N VAL A 217 22.92 -1.99 -3.74
CA VAL A 217 21.53 -2.41 -3.93
C VAL A 217 20.73 -1.26 -4.54
N ARG A 218 19.92 -1.56 -5.55
CA ARG A 218 19.09 -0.58 -6.25
C ARG A 218 17.62 -1.00 -6.35
N ARG A 219 17.29 -2.24 -5.99
CA ARG A 219 15.94 -2.79 -6.09
C ARG A 219 15.48 -3.30 -4.71
N PHE A 220 14.39 -2.74 -4.21
CA PHE A 220 13.89 -2.99 -2.85
C PHE A 220 12.44 -3.48 -2.89
N VAL A 221 12.21 -4.70 -2.43
CA VAL A 221 10.86 -5.19 -2.14
C VAL A 221 10.63 -5.06 -0.65
N VAL A 222 9.63 -4.28 -0.23
CA VAL A 222 9.37 -3.97 1.18
C VAL A 222 7.96 -4.40 1.57
N ALA A 223 7.83 -5.14 2.67
CA ALA A 223 6.56 -5.64 3.18
C ALA A 223 6.21 -5.07 4.57
N GLY A 224 5.15 -4.26 4.61
CA GLY A 224 4.65 -3.52 5.78
C GLY A 224 4.52 -2.04 5.46
N GLY A 225 3.42 -1.41 5.89
CA GLY A 225 3.16 0.01 5.58
C GLY A 225 4.14 0.93 6.28
N GLU A 226 4.26 0.75 7.59
CA GLU A 226 5.18 1.44 8.48
C GLU A 226 6.64 1.12 8.12
N THR A 227 6.94 -0.16 7.85
CA THR A 227 8.25 -0.58 7.33
C THR A 227 8.60 0.10 5.99
N SER A 228 7.63 0.20 5.06
CA SER A 228 7.84 0.91 3.80
C SER A 228 8.11 2.38 4.03
N GLY A 229 7.40 3.02 4.96
CA GLY A 229 7.66 4.40 5.37
C GLY A 229 9.09 4.61 5.88
N ALA A 230 9.52 3.79 6.85
CA ALA A 230 10.86 3.86 7.44
C ALA A 230 11.97 3.62 6.39
N VAL A 231 11.81 2.61 5.52
CA VAL A 231 12.77 2.30 4.46
C VAL A 231 12.85 3.43 3.43
N VAL A 232 11.71 3.92 2.91
CA VAL A 232 11.67 5.03 1.93
C VAL A 232 12.31 6.29 2.50
N GLN A 233 12.05 6.60 3.77
CA GLN A 233 12.65 7.73 4.46
C GLN A 233 14.17 7.57 4.60
N ALA A 234 14.64 6.39 5.03
CA ALA A 234 16.07 6.11 5.18
C ALA A 234 16.83 6.15 3.84
N LEU A 235 16.18 5.75 2.75
CA LEU A 235 16.72 5.84 1.38
C LEU A 235 16.66 7.26 0.80
N GLY A 236 16.02 8.22 1.48
CA GLY A 236 15.90 9.60 1.01
C GLY A 236 14.99 9.75 -0.23
N VAL A 237 14.08 8.81 -0.45
CA VAL A 237 13.19 8.83 -1.62
C VAL A 237 12.04 9.81 -1.38
N GLN A 238 11.92 10.81 -2.27
CA GLN A 238 10.89 11.87 -2.16
C GLN A 238 9.76 11.71 -3.18
N LEU A 239 10.05 11.15 -4.35
CA LEU A 239 9.10 11.00 -5.45
C LEU A 239 9.25 9.61 -6.06
N LEU A 240 8.10 9.01 -6.36
CA LEU A 240 7.99 7.73 -7.04
C LEU A 240 7.20 7.91 -8.33
N GLN A 241 7.79 7.46 -9.43
CA GLN A 241 7.05 7.18 -10.64
C GLN A 241 6.38 5.81 -10.49
N ILE A 242 5.06 5.76 -10.70
CA ILE A 242 4.28 4.52 -10.68
C ILE A 242 4.52 3.77 -11.99
N GLY A 243 4.82 2.47 -11.88
CA GLY A 243 5.01 1.54 -12.99
C GLY A 243 3.90 0.49 -13.06
N ALA A 244 4.20 -0.63 -13.72
CA ALA A 244 3.27 -1.75 -13.88
C ALA A 244 2.81 -2.35 -12.53
N GLN A 245 1.58 -2.86 -12.52
CA GLN A 245 1.03 -3.56 -11.36
C GLN A 245 1.71 -4.93 -11.18
N ILE A 246 2.23 -5.20 -9.98
CA ILE A 246 2.77 -6.52 -9.61
C ILE A 246 1.64 -7.44 -9.17
N ASP A 247 0.84 -6.94 -8.22
CA ASP A 247 -0.38 -7.57 -7.69
C ASP A 247 -1.42 -6.46 -7.43
N PRO A 248 -2.73 -6.79 -7.30
CA PRO A 248 -3.77 -5.79 -7.05
C PRO A 248 -3.40 -4.87 -5.89
N GLY A 249 -3.31 -3.56 -6.16
CA GLY A 249 -2.95 -2.54 -5.17
C GLY A 249 -1.44 -2.40 -4.86
N VAL A 250 -0.56 -3.13 -5.55
CA VAL A 250 0.90 -3.03 -5.36
C VAL A 250 1.61 -2.88 -6.71
N PRO A 251 1.92 -1.65 -7.14
CA PRO A 251 2.68 -1.40 -8.35
C PRO A 251 4.20 -1.52 -8.10
N ALA A 252 4.94 -1.80 -9.16
CA ALA A 252 6.34 -1.43 -9.24
C ALA A 252 6.47 0.09 -9.27
N THR A 253 7.52 0.63 -8.67
CA THR A 253 7.79 2.07 -8.65
C THR A 253 9.26 2.34 -8.90
N VAL A 254 9.57 3.53 -9.39
CA VAL A 254 10.94 3.99 -9.61
C VAL A 254 11.12 5.36 -8.97
N SER A 255 12.14 5.52 -8.14
CA SER A 255 12.43 6.81 -7.51
C SER A 255 12.98 7.81 -8.52
N SER A 256 12.72 9.09 -8.29
CA SER A 256 13.38 10.16 -9.05
C SER A 256 14.86 10.29 -8.65
N GLY A 257 15.69 10.84 -9.55
CA GLY A 257 17.08 11.21 -9.26
C GLY A 257 18.09 10.65 -10.27
N ALA A 258 19.37 11.01 -10.10
CA ALA A 258 20.44 10.56 -10.99
C ALA A 258 20.75 9.05 -10.87
N GLN A 259 20.52 8.47 -9.68
CA GLN A 259 20.62 7.04 -9.43
C GLN A 259 19.26 6.53 -8.92
N PRO A 260 18.31 6.27 -9.82
CA PRO A 260 16.98 5.82 -9.44
C PRO A 260 17.02 4.44 -8.78
N LEU A 261 16.09 4.23 -7.85
CA LEU A 261 15.84 2.98 -7.16
C LEU A 261 14.53 2.38 -7.68
N ALA A 262 14.46 1.07 -7.85
CA ALA A 262 13.19 0.39 -8.08
C ALA A 262 12.63 -0.10 -6.75
N LEU A 263 11.37 0.21 -6.44
CA LEU A 263 10.73 -0.21 -5.20
C LEU A 263 9.39 -0.89 -5.46
N ALA A 264 9.11 -1.93 -4.68
CA ALA A 264 7.79 -2.51 -4.53
C ALA A 264 7.39 -2.39 -3.06
N LEU A 265 6.47 -1.46 -2.76
CA LEU A 265 6.05 -1.12 -1.40
C LEU A 265 4.71 -1.80 -1.12
N LYS A 266 4.75 -2.91 -0.40
CA LYS A 266 3.61 -3.80 -0.18
C LYS A 266 3.03 -3.57 1.21
N SER A 267 1.78 -3.12 1.29
CA SER A 267 1.04 -3.15 2.56
C SER A 267 0.88 -4.59 3.07
N GLY A 268 0.73 -4.76 4.39
CA GLY A 268 0.76 -6.07 5.04
C GLY A 268 -0.17 -7.10 4.39
N ASN A 269 -1.44 -6.76 4.18
CA ASN A 269 -2.46 -7.72 3.71
C ASN A 269 -2.48 -7.96 2.19
N PHE A 270 -1.58 -7.34 1.44
CA PHE A 270 -1.58 -7.38 -0.03
C PHE A 270 -0.62 -8.45 -0.57
N GLY A 271 -0.85 -8.81 -1.84
CA GLY A 271 -0.01 -9.70 -2.62
C GLY A 271 -0.30 -11.18 -2.37
N ALA A 272 -0.13 -11.99 -3.41
CA ALA A 272 -0.23 -13.44 -3.31
C ALA A 272 0.98 -14.04 -2.58
N ARG A 273 0.95 -15.35 -2.32
CA ARG A 273 1.99 -16.08 -1.59
C ARG A 273 3.37 -15.99 -2.26
N ASP A 274 3.41 -15.89 -3.58
CA ASP A 274 4.62 -15.78 -4.40
C ASP A 274 5.06 -14.32 -4.66
N PHE A 275 4.46 -13.35 -3.97
CA PHE A 275 4.64 -11.91 -4.23
C PHE A 275 6.11 -11.48 -4.29
N PHE A 276 6.97 -11.95 -3.37
CA PHE A 276 8.38 -11.56 -3.37
C PHE A 276 9.11 -11.95 -4.66
N ALA A 277 8.83 -13.12 -5.21
CA ALA A 277 9.44 -13.56 -6.47
C ALA A 277 8.93 -12.72 -7.65
N LYS A 278 7.60 -12.51 -7.73
CA LYS A 278 6.99 -11.67 -8.77
C LYS A 278 7.51 -10.24 -8.73
N ALA A 279 7.60 -9.65 -7.53
CA ALA A 279 8.08 -8.30 -7.35
C ALA A 279 9.54 -8.15 -7.80
N LEU A 280 10.44 -9.06 -7.41
CA LEU A 280 11.84 -9.01 -7.84
C LEU A 280 11.96 -9.11 -9.37
N LYS A 281 11.28 -10.08 -9.99
CA LYS A 281 11.24 -10.25 -11.44
C LYS A 281 10.70 -8.99 -12.14
N GLN A 282 9.63 -8.41 -11.61
CA GLN A 282 9.07 -7.16 -12.11
C GLN A 282 10.13 -6.06 -11.99
N LEU A 283 10.71 -5.79 -10.82
CA LEU A 283 11.69 -4.72 -10.64
C LEU A 283 12.98 -4.90 -11.47
N ALA A 284 13.32 -6.14 -11.85
CA ALA A 284 14.40 -6.45 -12.79
C ALA A 284 14.10 -6.05 -14.24
N GLY A 285 12.83 -5.83 -14.58
CA GLY A 285 12.36 -5.63 -15.96
C GLY A 285 12.21 -6.93 -16.75
N GLU A 286 12.08 -8.07 -16.07
CA GLU A 286 12.04 -9.41 -16.69
C GLU A 286 10.62 -9.94 -16.93
N ALA A 287 9.59 -9.09 -16.79
CA ALA A 287 8.17 -9.46 -16.76
C ALA A 287 7.73 -10.41 -17.89
#